data_AF-A0A2V7WBU6-F1
#
_entry.id   AF-A0A2V7WBU6-F1
#
_cell.length_a   1.000
_cell.length_b   1.000
_cell.length_c   1.000
_cell.angle_alpha   90.00
_cell.angle_beta   90.00
_cell.angle_gamma   90.00
#
_symmetry.space_group_name_H-M   'P 1'
#
loop_
_entity.id
_entity.type
_entity.pdbx_description
1 polymer ?
#
loop_
_entity_poly.entity_id
_entity_poly.type
_entity_poly.pdbx_seq_one_letter_code
_entity_poly.pdbx_strand_id
1 'polypeptide(L)'
;MKKLSIAILALVLIVGCKNKASTGSTSATGNDTTVAQANLTPEQLGALGAKIAKNPGEAQKLLSEQGLTEDSFKQAVRKVSEDPAASKRYAEAYKKAS
;
A
#
# COMPACT_ATOMS: atom_id res chain seq x y z
N MET A 1 13.94 54.71 -0.88
CA MET A 1 14.54 53.70 -1.79
C MET A 1 13.95 52.35 -1.48
N LYS A 2 13.18 51.74 -2.39
CA LYS A 2 13.15 50.29 -2.71
C LYS A 2 12.22 50.15 -3.92
N LYS A 3 12.77 49.60 -5.00
CA LYS A 3 12.25 49.63 -6.36
C LYS A 3 11.15 48.56 -6.55
N LEU A 4 10.15 48.87 -7.38
CA LEU A 4 9.26 47.89 -8.01
C LEU A 4 10.08 46.83 -8.74
N SER A 5 9.67 45.57 -8.61
CA SER A 5 9.84 44.55 -9.66
C SER A 5 8.68 43.57 -9.59
N ILE A 6 7.76 43.72 -10.54
CA ILE A 6 6.79 42.69 -10.95
C ILE A 6 7.52 41.79 -11.96
N ALA A 7 7.46 40.48 -11.76
CA ALA A 7 7.76 39.49 -12.80
C ALA A 7 6.75 38.36 -12.71
N ILE A 8 5.80 38.39 -13.64
CA ILE A 8 4.85 37.33 -13.97
C ILE A 8 5.64 36.20 -14.63
N LEU A 9 5.47 34.96 -14.15
CA LEU A 9 5.82 33.79 -14.95
C LEU A 9 4.73 32.73 -14.79
N ALA A 10 3.76 32.80 -15.71
CA ALA A 10 2.85 31.70 -15.99
C ALA A 10 3.65 30.57 -16.65
N LEU A 11 3.65 29.38 -16.03
CA LEU A 11 4.10 28.16 -16.67
C LEU A 11 2.97 27.13 -16.61
N VAL A 12 2.13 27.17 -17.65
CA VAL A 12 1.24 26.09 -18.02
C VAL A 12 2.09 25.04 -18.74
N LEU A 13 2.21 23.84 -18.17
CA LEU A 13 2.63 22.65 -18.90
C LEU A 13 1.57 21.57 -18.73
N ILE A 14 0.84 21.39 -19.82
CA ILE A 14 -0.10 20.32 -20.09
C ILE A 14 0.73 19.05 -20.32
N VAL A 15 0.56 18.02 -19.50
CA VAL A 15 0.97 16.66 -19.84
C VAL A 15 -0.28 15.78 -19.81
N GLY A 16 -0.86 15.63 -21.00
CA GLY A 16 -1.83 14.59 -21.29
C GLY A 16 -1.10 13.27 -21.57
N CYS A 17 -1.22 12.31 -20.64
CA CYS A 17 -0.99 10.90 -20.91
C CYS A 17 -2.34 10.19 -21.10
N LYS A 18 -2.79 10.21 -22.35
CA LYS A 18 -3.53 9.19 -23.10
C LYS A 18 -3.94 7.95 -22.29
N ASN A 19 -5.15 7.98 -21.75
CA ASN A 19 -5.84 6.83 -21.17
C ASN A 19 -6.20 5.85 -22.31
N LYS A 20 -5.38 4.80 -22.50
CA LYS A 20 -5.79 3.64 -23.31
C LYS A 20 -6.84 2.88 -22.52
N ALA A 21 -8.10 3.08 -22.88
CA ALA A 21 -9.11 2.05 -22.71
C ALA A 21 -8.66 0.82 -23.50
N SER A 22 -8.24 -0.23 -22.79
CA SER A 22 -8.07 -1.56 -23.36
C SER A 22 -9.12 -2.45 -22.71
N THR A 23 -10.33 -2.42 -23.27
CA THR A 23 -11.27 -3.52 -23.16
C THR A 23 -10.67 -4.70 -23.93
N GLY A 24 -10.20 -5.70 -23.19
CA GLY A 24 -9.75 -6.98 -23.71
C GLY A 24 -10.31 -8.07 -22.81
N SER A 25 -11.21 -8.86 -23.40
CA SER A 25 -11.99 -9.92 -22.79
C SER A 25 -11.16 -11.03 -22.14
N THR A 26 -11.70 -11.53 -21.03
CA THR A 26 -11.71 -12.92 -20.56
C THR A 26 -10.46 -13.78 -20.78
N SER A 27 -9.75 -14.04 -19.69
CA SER A 27 -9.28 -15.40 -19.39
C SER A 27 -9.77 -15.75 -18.00
N ALA A 28 -10.86 -16.52 -17.97
CA ALA A 28 -11.23 -17.29 -16.82
C ALA A 28 -10.16 -18.39 -16.65
N THR A 29 -9.18 -18.12 -15.80
CA THR A 29 -8.46 -19.19 -15.10
C THR A 29 -8.89 -19.05 -13.66
N GLY A 30 -9.89 -19.85 -13.29
CA GLY A 30 -10.25 -20.08 -11.91
C GLY A 30 -9.05 -20.71 -11.20
N ASN A 31 -8.19 -19.87 -10.64
CA ASN A 31 -7.60 -20.19 -9.36
C ASN A 31 -8.47 -19.49 -8.33
N ASP A 32 -9.57 -20.15 -7.97
CA ASP A 32 -10.03 -20.11 -6.58
C ASP A 32 -8.97 -20.83 -5.75
N THR A 33 -7.77 -20.24 -5.70
CA THR A 33 -6.98 -20.34 -4.49
C THR A 33 -7.79 -19.49 -3.54
N THR A 34 -8.70 -20.14 -2.80
CA THR A 34 -9.17 -19.63 -1.53
C THR A 34 -7.90 -19.34 -0.75
N VAL A 35 -7.37 -18.12 -0.91
CA VAL A 35 -6.21 -17.63 -0.19
C VAL A 35 -6.67 -17.77 1.24
N ALA A 36 -6.10 -18.75 1.95
CA ALA A 36 -6.35 -18.93 3.37
C ALA A 36 -6.15 -17.54 3.96
N GLN A 37 -7.25 -16.87 4.26
CA GLN A 37 -7.22 -15.49 4.70
C GLN A 37 -6.60 -15.59 6.07
N ALA A 38 -5.28 -15.45 6.12
CA ALA A 38 -4.54 -15.41 7.36
C ALA A 38 -5.15 -14.23 8.11
N ASN A 39 -6.00 -14.55 9.08
CA ASN A 39 -6.69 -13.57 9.91
C ASN A 39 -5.66 -13.05 10.90
N LEU A 40 -4.65 -12.34 10.36
CA LEU A 40 -3.64 -11.70 11.16
C LEU A 40 -4.28 -10.56 11.95
N THR A 41 -3.92 -10.46 13.23
CA THR A 41 -4.35 -9.35 14.06
C THR A 41 -3.68 -8.04 13.62
N PRO A 42 -4.21 -6.87 14.01
CA PRO A 42 -3.57 -5.59 13.74
C PRO A 42 -2.09 -5.53 14.18
N GLU A 43 -1.74 -6.16 15.31
CA GLU A 43 -0.35 -6.24 15.77
C GLU A 43 0.54 -7.08 14.87
N GLN A 44 0.03 -8.22 14.41
CA GLN A 44 0.76 -9.10 13.52
C GLN A 44 1.01 -8.41 12.18
N LEU A 45 0.00 -7.72 11.65
CA LEU A 45 0.14 -6.89 10.45
C LEU A 45 1.14 -5.75 10.65
N GLY A 46 1.13 -5.08 11.82
CA GLY A 46 2.07 -4.01 12.14
C GLY A 46 3.52 -4.51 12.23
N ALA A 47 3.73 -5.62 12.95
CA ALA A 47 5.05 -6.24 13.07
C ALA A 47 5.56 -6.76 11.72
N LEU A 48 4.70 -7.38 10.92
CA LEU A 48 5.02 -7.83 9.56
C LEU A 48 5.38 -6.67 8.64
N GLY A 49 4.59 -5.58 8.67
CA GLY A 49 4.86 -4.36 7.93
C GLY A 49 6.22 -3.75 8.28
N ALA A 50 6.59 -3.72 9.56
CA ALA A 50 7.90 -3.23 9.98
C ALA A 50 9.04 -4.15 9.53
N LYS A 51 8.84 -5.48 9.58
CA LYS A 51 9.83 -6.45 9.09
C LYS A 51 10.06 -6.31 7.58
N ILE A 52 9.00 -6.07 6.81
CA ILE A 52 9.05 -5.78 5.37
C ILE A 52 9.76 -4.45 5.11
N ALA A 53 9.47 -3.40 5.89
CA ALA A 53 10.13 -2.11 5.75
C ALA A 53 11.64 -2.19 5.98
N LYS A 54 12.08 -3.04 6.93
CA LYS A 54 13.50 -3.32 7.19
C LYS A 54 14.16 -4.17 6.09
N ASN A 55 13.39 -5.06 5.45
CA ASN A 55 13.89 -6.02 4.48
C ASN A 55 13.04 -6.00 3.20
N PRO A 56 13.06 -4.90 2.42
CA PRO A 56 12.18 -4.77 1.26
C PRO A 56 12.43 -5.84 0.19
N GLY A 57 13.68 -6.33 0.07
CA GLY A 57 14.02 -7.43 -0.84
C GLY A 57 13.42 -8.79 -0.45
N GLU A 58 13.02 -8.98 0.81
CA GLU A 58 12.37 -10.20 1.29
C GLU A 58 10.85 -10.05 1.45
N ALA A 59 10.27 -8.91 1.04
CA ALA A 59 8.86 -8.61 1.26
C ALA A 59 7.92 -9.75 0.81
N GLN A 60 8.10 -10.25 -0.41
CA GLN A 60 7.28 -11.32 -0.97
C GLN A 60 7.41 -12.63 -0.17
N LYS A 61 8.63 -12.97 0.27
CA LYS A 61 8.89 -14.16 1.09
C LYS A 61 8.22 -14.03 2.46
N LEU A 62 8.40 -12.89 3.13
CA LEU A 62 7.82 -12.61 4.45
C LEU A 62 6.29 -12.65 4.43
N LEU A 63 5.67 -12.16 3.36
CA LEU A 63 4.22 -12.25 3.16
C LEU A 63 3.79 -13.70 2.89
N SER A 64 4.51 -14.41 2.03
CA SER A 64 4.20 -15.81 1.67
C SER A 64 4.32 -16.76 2.87
N GLU A 65 5.28 -16.53 3.77
CA GLU A 65 5.41 -17.25 5.05
C GLU A 65 4.15 -17.13 5.92
N GLN A 66 3.38 -16.05 5.74
CA GLN A 66 2.11 -15.82 6.43
C GLN A 66 0.89 -16.21 5.57
N GLY A 67 1.10 -16.85 4.42
CA GLY A 67 0.03 -17.16 3.47
C GLY A 67 -0.59 -15.93 2.81
N LEU A 68 0.11 -14.79 2.82
CA LEU A 68 -0.35 -13.53 2.27
C LEU A 68 0.34 -13.19 0.94
N THR A 69 -0.42 -12.53 0.07
CA THR A 69 0.10 -11.75 -1.06
C THR A 69 0.20 -10.28 -0.67
N GLU A 70 0.95 -9.49 -1.46
CA GLU A 70 1.07 -8.05 -1.24
C GLU A 70 -0.30 -7.33 -1.30
N ASP A 71 -1.16 -7.72 -2.25
CA ASP A 71 -2.52 -7.17 -2.34
C ASP A 71 -3.37 -7.54 -1.13
N SER A 72 -3.33 -8.79 -0.68
CA SER A 72 -4.08 -9.23 0.50
C SER A 72 -3.60 -8.52 1.77
N PHE A 73 -2.29 -8.29 1.90
CA PHE A 73 -1.71 -7.55 3.02
C PHE A 73 -2.14 -6.08 3.00
N LYS A 74 -2.08 -5.40 1.85
CA LYS A 74 -2.56 -4.02 1.71
C LYS A 74 -4.05 -3.90 2.04
N GLN A 75 -4.87 -4.85 1.59
CA GLN A 75 -6.30 -4.87 1.93
C GLN A 75 -6.52 -5.08 3.44
N ALA A 76 -5.77 -5.98 4.07
CA ALA A 76 -5.83 -6.19 5.51
C ALA A 76 -5.44 -4.94 6.30
N VAL A 77 -4.33 -4.28 5.91
CA VAL A 77 -3.89 -3.01 6.53
C VAL A 77 -4.93 -1.91 6.33
N ARG A 78 -5.56 -1.82 5.14
CA ARG A 78 -6.64 -0.86 4.87
C ARG A 78 -7.83 -1.10 5.79
N LYS A 79 -8.31 -2.33 5.93
CA LYS A 79 -9.40 -2.67 6.86
C LYS A 79 -9.04 -2.33 8.31
N VAL A 80 -7.80 -2.58 8.73
CA VAL A 80 -7.30 -2.19 10.05
C VAL A 80 -7.29 -0.66 10.23
N SER A 81 -6.98 0.09 9.17
CA SER A 81 -6.98 1.55 9.21
C SER A 81 -8.37 2.19 9.30
N GLU A 82 -9.42 1.44 8.93
CA GLU A 82 -10.82 1.89 9.03
C GLU A 82 -11.34 1.85 10.48
N ASP A 83 -10.71 1.07 11.37
CA ASP A 83 -11.00 1.06 12.80
C ASP A 83 -9.93 1.85 13.59
N PRO A 84 -10.29 2.96 14.27
CA PRO A 84 -9.35 3.77 15.05
C PRO A 84 -8.60 2.99 16.15
N ALA A 85 -9.24 2.01 16.79
CA ALA A 85 -8.62 1.20 17.83
C ALA A 85 -7.62 0.19 17.23
N ALA A 86 -8.02 -0.49 16.15
CA ALA A 86 -7.16 -1.41 15.43
C ALA A 86 -5.95 -0.69 14.79
N SER A 87 -6.18 0.48 14.19
CA SER A 87 -5.14 1.33 13.60
C SER A 87 -4.07 1.72 14.62
N LYS A 88 -4.46 2.11 15.84
CA LYS A 88 -3.51 2.39 16.94
C LYS A 88 -2.67 1.17 17.27
N ARG A 89 -3.29 -0.01 17.44
CA ARG A 89 -2.57 -1.26 17.75
C ARG A 89 -1.59 -1.65 16.65
N TYR A 90 -1.99 -1.48 15.38
CA TYR A 90 -1.10 -1.66 14.23
C TYR A 90 0.10 -0.71 14.29
N ALA A 91 -0.15 0.59 14.49
CA ALA A 91 0.90 1.60 14.50
C ALA A 91 1.88 1.40 15.67
N GLU A 92 1.39 1.01 16.85
CA GLU A 92 2.23 0.68 18.00
C GLU A 92 3.10 -0.54 17.74
N ALA A 93 2.53 -1.60 17.17
CA ALA A 93 3.28 -2.81 16.81
C ALA A 93 4.33 -2.52 15.74
N TYR A 94 3.97 -1.75 14.70
CA TYR A 94 4.90 -1.30 13.67
C TYR A 94 6.05 -0.51 14.29
N LYS A 95 5.75 0.51 15.12
CA LYS A 95 6.76 1.35 15.77
C LYS A 95 7.70 0.53 16.68
N LYS A 96 7.17 -0.45 17.40
CA LYS A 96 7.95 -1.32 18.29
C LYS A 96 8.88 -2.26 17.50
N ALA A 97 8.47 -2.66 16.30
CA ALA A 97 9.22 -3.57 15.44
C ALA A 97 10.09 -2.86 14.39
N SER A 98 9.92 -1.55 14.18
CA SER A 98 10.70 -0.71 13.24
C SER A 98 12.09 -0.35 13.73
#